data_AF-A0A7H1QBP0-F1
#
_entry.id   AF-A0A7H1QBP0-F1
#
_cell.length_a   1.000
_cell.length_b   1.000
_cell.length_c   1.000
_cell.angle_alpha   90.00
_cell.angle_beta   90.00
_cell.angle_gamma   90.00
#
_symmetry.space_group_name_H-M   'P 1'
#
loop_
_entity.id
_entity.type
_entity.pdbx_description
1 polymer ?
#
loop_
_entity_poly.entity_id
_entity_poly.type
_entity_poly.pdbx_seq_one_letter_code
_entity_poly.pdbx_strand_id
1 'polypeptide(L)'
;MSMNRPAAAALAAALCLLTAGCGSPSADKATDTKAAASATGYPVTLDNCGVKETFAKAPSRVVVMNGASVAEVSTLLALGLGDRIVANEQGYGMSEVPGRAAAIKKLPTGA
;
A
#
# COMPACT_ATOMS: atom_id res chain seq x y z
N MET A 1 47.86 -14.52 -13.51
CA MET A 1 47.30 -13.22 -13.96
C MET A 1 47.15 -12.36 -12.71
N SER A 2 48.15 -11.50 -12.46
CA SER A 2 48.19 -10.61 -11.30
C SER A 2 47.05 -9.59 -11.42
N MET A 3 46.00 -9.76 -10.62
CA MET A 3 44.91 -8.79 -10.56
C MET A 3 45.46 -7.53 -9.91
N ASN A 4 45.60 -6.45 -10.68
CA ASN A 4 46.06 -5.15 -10.18
C ASN A 4 45.04 -4.61 -9.17
N ARG A 5 45.22 -4.98 -7.90
CA ARG A 5 44.44 -4.55 -6.72
C ARG A 5 44.10 -3.05 -6.68
N PRO A 6 44.97 -2.11 -7.13
CA PRO A 6 44.58 -0.69 -7.15
C PRO A 6 43.51 -0.35 -8.20
N ALA A 7 43.45 -1.08 -9.33
CA ALA A 7 42.45 -0.81 -10.37
C ALA A 7 41.04 -1.24 -9.94
N ALA A 8 40.93 -2.31 -9.16
CA ALA A 8 39.66 -2.78 -8.62
C ALA A 8 39.07 -1.80 -7.57
N ALA A 9 39.92 -1.18 -6.75
CA ALA A 9 39.50 -0.18 -5.77
C ALA A 9 39.02 1.13 -6.43
N ALA A 10 39.70 1.57 -7.49
CA ALA A 10 39.30 2.76 -8.24
C ALA A 10 37.94 2.59 -8.96
N LEU A 11 37.70 1.41 -9.53
CA LEU A 11 36.43 1.11 -10.20
C LEU A 11 35.26 1.04 -9.21
N ALA A 12 35.47 0.46 -8.03
CA ALA A 12 34.45 0.41 -6.98
C ALA A 12 34.08 1.81 -6.45
N ALA A 13 35.08 2.68 -6.27
CA ALA A 13 34.83 4.07 -5.84
C ALA A 13 34.02 4.85 -6.89
N ALA A 14 34.39 4.73 -8.18
CA ALA A 14 33.66 5.38 -9.28
C ALA A 14 32.20 4.91 -9.38
N LEU A 15 31.93 3.62 -9.13
CA LEU A 15 30.58 3.07 -9.14
C LEU A 15 29.71 3.62 -7.99
N CYS A 16 30.28 3.83 -6.81
CA CYS A 16 29.57 4.42 -5.66
C CYS A 16 29.16 5.89 -5.94
N LEU A 17 30.02 6.67 -6.60
CA LEU A 17 29.75 8.08 -6.95
C LEU A 17 28.59 8.26 -7.96
N LEU A 18 28.31 7.24 -8.79
CA LEU A 18 27.23 7.28 -9.78
C LEU A 18 25.82 7.06 -9.18
N THR A 19 25.72 6.61 -7.92
CA THR A 19 24.44 6.28 -7.28
C THR A 19 23.87 7.40 -6.38
N ALA A 20 24.63 8.47 -6.14
CA ALA A 20 24.22 9.57 -5.27
C ALA A 20 23.25 10.58 -5.93
N GLY A 21 22.69 10.27 -7.10
CA GLY A 21 21.91 11.20 -7.93
C GLY A 21 20.38 11.06 -7.88
N CYS A 22 19.81 10.07 -7.19
CA CYS A 22 18.35 9.90 -7.13
C CYS A 22 17.77 10.42 -5.80
N GLY A 23 17.90 11.73 -5.59
CA GLY A 23 17.21 12.43 -4.51
C GLY A 23 16.46 13.61 -5.12
N SER A 24 15.19 13.44 -5.45
CA SER A 24 14.34 14.56 -5.85
C SER A 24 14.18 15.50 -4.65
N PRO A 25 14.32 16.82 -4.82
CA PRO A 25 13.98 17.76 -3.75
C PRO A 25 12.46 17.67 -3.55
N SER A 26 12.05 17.05 -2.45
CA SER A 26 10.67 17.17 -1.98
C SER A 26 10.50 18.60 -1.51
N ALA A 27 9.81 19.41 -2.32
CA ALA A 27 9.33 20.69 -1.85
C ALA A 27 8.30 20.40 -0.75
N ASP A 28 8.73 20.49 0.50
CA ASP A 28 7.87 20.49 1.69
C ASP A 28 6.95 21.73 1.65
N LYS A 29 5.90 21.66 0.82
CA LYS A 29 4.67 22.37 1.12
C LYS A 29 3.95 21.51 2.15
N ALA A 30 4.26 21.73 3.41
CA ALA A 30 3.39 21.37 4.51
C ALA A 30 2.08 22.17 4.37
N THR A 31 1.20 21.71 3.49
CA THR A 31 -0.22 22.03 3.62
C THR A 31 -0.68 21.32 4.87
N ASP A 32 -0.83 22.10 5.93
CA ASP A 32 -1.46 21.74 7.19
C ASP A 32 -2.88 21.27 6.88
N THR A 33 -2.99 20.00 6.49
CA THR A 33 -4.26 19.34 6.25
C THR A 33 -4.75 18.99 7.64
N LYS A 34 -5.33 20.00 8.31
CA LYS A 34 -6.22 19.77 9.43
C LYS A 34 -7.23 18.76 8.93
N ALA A 35 -7.10 17.50 9.36
CA ALA A 35 -8.02 16.44 9.00
C ALA A 35 -9.41 16.92 9.39
N ALA A 36 -10.19 17.38 8.40
CA ALA A 36 -11.57 17.72 8.63
C ALA A 36 -12.22 16.43 9.11
N ALA A 37 -12.76 16.44 10.32
CA ALA A 37 -13.60 15.36 10.79
C ALA A 37 -14.63 15.10 9.68
N SER A 38 -14.53 13.94 9.03
CA SER A 38 -15.39 13.63 7.90
C SER A 38 -16.83 13.75 8.38
N ALA A 39 -17.65 14.52 7.66
CA ALA A 39 -19.07 14.57 7.94
C ALA A 39 -19.59 13.14 8.02
N THR A 40 -20.27 12.80 9.11
CA THR A 40 -20.85 11.47 9.28
C THR A 40 -21.97 11.31 8.26
N GLY A 41 -21.77 10.48 7.24
CA GLY A 41 -22.78 10.22 6.20
C GLY A 41 -22.18 10.21 4.80
N TYR A 42 -23.07 10.22 3.80
CA TYR A 42 -22.72 10.25 2.39
C TYR A 42 -23.33 11.51 1.73
N PRO A 43 -22.74 12.04 0.64
CA PRO A 43 -21.57 11.53 -0.07
C PRO A 43 -20.26 11.75 0.69
N VAL A 44 -19.31 10.82 0.53
CA VAL A 44 -17.92 10.96 1.01
C VAL A 44 -17.02 11.15 -0.20
N THR A 45 -16.29 12.26 -0.24
CA THR A 45 -15.25 12.50 -1.25
C THR A 45 -13.89 12.39 -0.60
N LEU A 46 -13.01 11.58 -1.20
CA LEU A 46 -11.63 11.40 -0.76
C LEU A 46 -10.66 11.65 -1.91
N ASP A 47 -9.48 12.15 -1.59
CA ASP A 47 -8.36 12.22 -2.52
C ASP A 47 -7.57 10.91 -2.41
N ASN A 48 -7.49 10.17 -3.52
CA ASN A 48 -6.74 8.93 -3.64
C ASN A 48 -5.65 9.11 -4.69
N CYS A 49 -4.41 9.36 -4.25
CA CYS A 49 -3.26 9.57 -5.13
C CYS A 49 -3.46 10.70 -6.16
N GLY A 50 -4.14 11.78 -5.76
CA GLY A 50 -4.47 12.93 -6.63
C GLY A 50 -5.75 12.75 -7.45
N VAL A 51 -6.41 11.59 -7.35
CA VAL A 51 -7.72 11.34 -7.97
C VAL A 51 -8.82 11.55 -6.94
N LYS A 52 -9.77 12.44 -7.23
CA LYS A 52 -10.94 12.62 -6.37
C LYS A 52 -11.96 11.52 -6.62
N GLU A 53 -12.18 10.70 -5.60
CA GLU A 53 -13.17 9.62 -5.60
C GLU A 53 -14.35 10.04 -4.74
N THR A 54 -15.58 9.86 -5.22
CA THR A 54 -16.81 10.18 -4.47
C THR A 54 -17.69 8.96 -4.32
N PHE A 55 -17.92 8.56 -3.07
CA PHE A 55 -18.83 7.48 -2.70
C PHE A 55 -20.17 8.09 -2.33
N ALA A 56 -21.22 7.81 -3.11
CA ALA A 56 -22.57 8.32 -2.86
C ALA A 56 -23.32 7.54 -1.76
N LYS A 57 -22.87 6.32 -1.45
CA LYS A 57 -23.39 5.44 -0.40
C LYS A 57 -22.31 4.43 0.01
N ALA A 58 -22.57 3.67 1.07
CA ALA A 58 -21.69 2.59 1.48
C ALA A 58 -21.55 1.53 0.37
N PRO A 59 -20.32 1.13 -0.01
CA PRO A 59 -20.09 0.02 -0.93
C PRO A 59 -20.68 -1.28 -0.36
N SER A 60 -21.45 -1.99 -1.18
CA SER A 60 -22.10 -3.26 -0.80
C SER A 60 -21.39 -4.49 -1.36
N ARG A 61 -20.54 -4.32 -2.37
CA ARG A 61 -19.73 -5.39 -2.99
C ARG A 61 -18.33 -4.84 -3.23
N VAL A 62 -17.33 -5.49 -2.66
CA VAL A 62 -15.93 -5.06 -2.66
C VAL A 62 -15.08 -6.15 -3.27
N VAL A 63 -14.27 -5.79 -4.26
CA VAL A 63 -13.22 -6.63 -4.82
C VAL A 63 -11.91 -6.18 -4.18
N VAL A 64 -11.21 -7.09 -3.53
CA VAL A 64 -9.90 -6.81 -2.93
C VAL A 64 -8.82 -7.36 -3.85
N MET A 65 -8.09 -6.46 -4.49
CA MET A 65 -7.02 -6.80 -5.42
C MET A 65 -5.69 -6.97 -4.68
N ASN A 66 -4.77 -7.72 -5.28
CA ASN A 66 -3.40 -7.83 -4.78
C ASN A 66 -2.58 -6.61 -5.26
N GLY A 67 -2.81 -5.47 -4.62
CA GLY A 67 -2.15 -4.20 -4.92
C GLY A 67 -0.81 -4.03 -4.22
N ALA A 68 -0.27 -2.81 -4.29
CA ALA A 68 0.98 -2.44 -3.62
C ALA A 68 0.83 -2.24 -2.10
N SER A 69 -0.40 -2.24 -1.57
CA SER A 69 -0.65 -2.14 -0.13
C SER A 69 -0.72 -3.53 0.51
N VAL A 70 -0.33 -3.57 1.78
CA VAL A 70 -0.14 -4.80 2.57
C VAL A 70 -1.15 -4.87 3.71
N ALA A 71 -2.43 -4.53 3.49
CA ALA A 71 -3.42 -4.55 4.59
C ALA A 71 -4.90 -4.43 4.18
N GLU A 72 -5.27 -4.38 2.91
CA GLU A 72 -6.62 -3.98 2.48
C GLU A 72 -7.68 -4.97 3.00
N VAL A 73 -7.49 -6.26 2.72
CA VAL A 73 -8.36 -7.33 3.24
C VAL A 73 -8.37 -7.34 4.78
N SER A 74 -7.20 -7.09 5.37
CA SER A 74 -6.98 -7.09 6.82
C SER A 74 -7.79 -5.97 7.50
N THR A 75 -7.83 -4.80 6.87
CA THR A 75 -8.54 -3.60 7.32
C THR A 75 -10.04 -3.82 7.23
N LEU A 76 -10.55 -4.35 6.10
CA LEU A 76 -11.97 -4.67 5.97
C LEU A 76 -12.43 -5.68 7.01
N LEU A 77 -11.64 -6.72 7.28
CA LEU A 77 -11.94 -7.69 8.33
C LEU A 77 -11.91 -7.06 9.74
N ALA A 78 -10.96 -6.17 10.02
CA ALA A 78 -10.90 -5.47 11.32
C ALA A 78 -12.13 -4.57 11.55
N LEU A 79 -12.69 -3.99 10.48
CA LEU A 79 -13.90 -3.18 10.51
C LEU A 79 -15.20 -4.01 10.52
N GLY A 80 -15.11 -5.34 10.52
CA GLY A 80 -16.29 -6.22 10.46
C GLY A 80 -16.99 -6.22 9.10
N LEU A 81 -16.29 -5.87 8.02
CA LEU A 81 -16.85 -5.72 6.66
C LEU A 81 -16.58 -6.93 5.75
N GLY A 82 -16.18 -8.07 6.32
CA GLY A 82 -15.85 -9.28 5.56
C GLY A 82 -16.98 -9.72 4.62
N ASP A 83 -18.23 -9.59 5.05
CA ASP A 83 -19.42 -9.99 4.28
C ASP A 83 -19.63 -9.19 2.98
N ARG A 84 -18.94 -8.05 2.83
CA ARG A 84 -19.02 -7.24 1.60
C ARG A 84 -17.99 -7.65 0.56
N ILE A 85 -17.03 -8.49 0.91
CA ILE A 85 -15.96 -8.94 0.02
C ILE A 85 -16.52 -10.02 -0.89
N VAL A 86 -16.56 -9.74 -2.20
CA VAL A 86 -17.08 -10.67 -3.21
C VAL A 86 -15.99 -11.40 -3.99
N ALA A 87 -14.77 -10.85 -3.98
CA ALA A 87 -13.57 -11.49 -4.49
C ALA A 87 -12.35 -10.91 -3.76
N ASN A 88 -11.38 -11.76 -3.43
CA ASN A 88 -10.15 -11.42 -2.74
C ASN A 88 -8.97 -12.14 -3.37
N GLU A 89 -7.97 -11.36 -3.79
CA GLU A 89 -6.70 -11.86 -4.34
C GLU A 89 -5.54 -11.77 -3.32
N GLN A 90 -5.77 -11.24 -2.12
CA GLN A 90 -4.72 -11.13 -1.10
C GLN A 90 -4.57 -12.41 -0.28
N GLY A 91 -3.34 -12.92 -0.17
CA GLY A 91 -2.99 -14.09 0.63
C GLY A 91 -1.98 -13.76 1.72
N TYR A 92 -2.18 -14.30 2.93
CA TYR A 92 -1.31 -14.07 4.09
C TYR A 92 -0.75 -15.40 4.56
N GLY A 93 0.57 -15.55 4.55
CA GLY A 93 1.23 -16.73 5.11
C GLY A 93 1.08 -16.80 6.63
N MET A 94 1.23 -15.65 7.30
CA MET A 94 1.04 -15.46 8.73
C MET A 94 0.42 -14.07 8.98
N SER A 95 -0.16 -13.87 10.17
CA SER A 95 -0.51 -12.55 10.68
C SER A 95 -0.29 -12.50 12.18
N GLU A 96 0.18 -11.35 12.65
CA GLU A 96 0.27 -10.93 14.05
C GLU A 96 -1.10 -10.84 14.73
N VAL A 97 -2.19 -10.69 13.96
CA VAL A 97 -3.56 -10.70 14.49
C VAL A 97 -4.05 -12.15 14.56
N PRO A 98 -4.40 -12.68 15.76
CA PRO A 98 -4.86 -14.05 15.90
C PRO A 98 -6.03 -14.40 14.97
N GLY A 99 -5.89 -15.50 14.23
CA GLY A 99 -6.93 -15.99 13.31
C GLY A 99 -7.08 -15.22 12.00
N ARG A 100 -6.37 -14.09 11.81
CA ARG A 100 -6.52 -13.24 10.61
C ARG A 100 -6.16 -13.95 9.32
N ALA A 101 -5.01 -14.64 9.26
CA ALA A 101 -4.61 -15.40 8.07
C ALA A 101 -5.64 -16.48 7.70
N ALA A 102 -6.21 -17.16 8.69
CA ALA A 102 -7.25 -18.16 8.49
C ALA A 102 -8.58 -17.54 8.01
N ALA A 103 -8.93 -16.34 8.49
CA ALA A 103 -10.10 -15.60 8.03
C ALA A 103 -9.94 -15.16 6.57
N ILE A 104 -8.77 -14.63 6.19
CA ILE A 104 -8.46 -14.23 4.81
C ILE A 104 -8.56 -15.43 3.86
N LYS A 105 -8.02 -16.59 4.25
CA LYS A 105 -8.08 -17.82 3.46
C LYS A 105 -9.51 -18.32 3.17
N LYS A 106 -10.51 -17.91 3.98
CA LYS A 106 -11.91 -18.31 3.80
C LYS A 106 -12.70 -17.38 2.87
N LEU A 107 -12.14 -16.24 2.48
CA LEU A 107 -12.82 -15.26 1.63
C LEU A 107 -12.99 -15.80 0.20
N PRO A 108 -14.04 -15.37 -0.52
CA PRO A 108 -14.22 -15.76 -1.91
C PRO A 108 -13.09 -15.22 -2.79
N THR A 109 -12.63 -16.01 -3.76
CA THR A 109 -11.57 -15.61 -4.73
C THR A 109 -12.13 -15.17 -6.09
N GLY A 110 -13.46 -15.21 -6.28
CA GLY A 110 -14.11 -14.77 -7.53
C GLY A 110 -14.04 -15.76 -8.70
N ALA A 111 -13.76 -17.04 -8.43
CA ALA A 111 -13.89 -18.15 -9.39
C ALA A 111 -15.31 -18.73 -9.41
#